data_AF-A0A7V7JM61-F1
#
_entry.id   AF-A0A7V7JM61-F1
#
_cell.length_a   1.000
_cell.length_b   1.000
_cell.length_c   1.000
_cell.angle_alpha   90.00
_cell.angle_beta   90.00
_cell.angle_gamma   90.00
#
_symmetry.space_group_name_H-M   'P 1'
#
loop_
_entity.id
_entity.type
_entity.pdbx_description
1 polymer ?
#
loop_
_entity_poly.entity_id
_entity_poly.type
_entity_poly.pdbx_seq_one_letter_code
_entity_poly.pdbx_strand_id
1 'polypeptide(L)' 'FVHHDGGVEQSMEKLDSLLKRADAVMFPVRCVSHMAQFKVKSACRKSGKPFCPLPSMGVEVVIQALQAMT' A
#
# COMPACT_ATOMS: atom_id res chain seq x y z
N PHE A 1 -13.33 -23.57 3.74
CA PHE A 1 -12.66 -22.34 4.16
C PHE A 1 -11.58 -21.99 3.15
N VAL A 2 -11.61 -20.78 2.58
CA VAL A 2 -10.53 -20.28 1.70
C VAL A 2 -9.50 -19.60 2.59
N HIS A 3 -8.31 -20.16 2.66
CA HIS A 3 -7.19 -19.51 3.34
C HIS A 3 -6.50 -18.60 2.33
N HIS A 4 -6.18 -17.37 2.74
CA HIS A 4 -5.20 -16.58 2.02
C HIS A 4 -3.89 -17.38 1.97
N ASP A 5 -3.23 -17.39 0.82
CA ASP A 5 -1.93 -18.03 0.61
C ASP A 5 -0.79 -17.40 1.43
N GLY A 6 -1.08 -16.36 2.22
CA GLY A 6 -0.09 -15.62 3.00
C GLY A 6 0.86 -14.78 2.14
N GLY A 7 0.54 -14.54 0.87
CA GLY A 7 1.42 -13.82 -0.06
C GLY A 7 2.53 -14.69 -0.64
N VAL A 8 2.31 -16.01 -0.77
CA VAL A 8 3.22 -16.94 -1.45
C VAL A 8 3.36 -16.57 -2.93
N GLU A 9 2.24 -16.31 -3.63
CA GLU A 9 2.28 -15.94 -5.05
C GLU A 9 2.56 -14.45 -5.27
N GLN A 10 2.03 -13.61 -4.38
CA GLN A 10 2.22 -12.16 -4.39
C GLN A 10 3.30 -11.76 -3.38
N SER A 11 4.49 -12.32 -3.57
CA SER A 11 5.62 -12.09 -2.68
C SER A 11 5.97 -10.61 -2.61
N MET A 12 6.54 -10.24 -1.46
CA MET A 12 6.99 -8.88 -1.21
C MET A 12 8.11 -8.40 -2.15
N GLU A 13 8.75 -9.30 -2.87
CA GLU A 13 9.76 -8.95 -3.89
C GLU A 13 9.10 -8.32 -5.12
N LYS A 14 7.90 -8.79 -5.50
CA LYS A 14 7.12 -8.18 -6.59
C LYS A 14 6.66 -6.78 -6.22
N LEU A 15 6.38 -6.53 -4.94
CA LEU A 15 5.90 -5.23 -4.45
C LEU A 15 6.87 -4.09 -4.80
N ASP A 16 8.18 -4.28 -4.64
CA ASP A 16 9.17 -3.23 -4.95
C ASP A 16 9.10 -2.79 -6.43
N SER A 17 8.97 -3.75 -7.35
CA SER A 17 8.84 -3.48 -8.78
C SER A 17 7.55 -2.73 -9.13
N LEU A 18 6.44 -3.03 -8.44
CA LEU A 18 5.16 -2.35 -8.63
C LEU A 18 5.22 -0.92 -8.08
N LEU A 19 5.78 -0.73 -6.89
CA LEU A 19 5.94 0.58 -6.27
C LEU A 19 6.80 1.50 -7.13
N LYS A 20 7.86 0.98 -7.77
CA LYS A 20 8.69 1.72 -8.73
C LYS A 20 7.93 2.27 -9.94
N ARG A 21 6.77 1.72 -10.29
CA ARG A 21 5.94 2.20 -11.41
C ARG A 21 4.81 3.15 -10.99
N ALA A 22 4.46 3.20 -9.71
CA ALA A 22 3.36 4.01 -9.20
C ALA A 22 3.74 5.49 -8.99
N ASP A 23 2.86 6.43 -9.27
CA ASP A 23 3.09 7.84 -8.94
C ASP A 23 2.91 8.13 -7.44
N ALA A 24 1.96 7.45 -6.82
CA ALA A 24 1.69 7.50 -5.38
C ALA A 24 1.15 6.15 -4.88
N VAL A 25 1.21 5.92 -3.57
CA VAL A 25 0.80 4.64 -2.97
C VAL A 25 -0.16 4.87 -1.81
N MET A 26 -1.34 4.26 -1.86
CA MET A 26 -2.32 4.26 -0.78
C MET A 26 -2.41 2.88 -0.12
N PHE A 27 -2.58 2.81 1.21
CA PHE A 27 -2.81 1.53 1.88
C PHE A 27 -3.58 1.67 3.21
N PRO A 28 -4.48 0.73 3.53
CA PRO A 28 -5.26 0.77 4.78
C PRO A 28 -4.46 0.30 5.99
N VAL A 29 -4.27 1.16 7.00
CA VAL A 29 -3.45 0.86 8.19
C VAL A 29 -4.05 -0.21 9.11
N ARG A 30 -5.35 -0.51 8.99
CA ARG A 30 -6.05 -1.52 9.81
C ARG A 30 -6.27 -2.84 9.10
N CYS A 31 -6.06 -2.89 7.77
CA CYS A 31 -6.42 -4.04 6.94
C CYS A 31 -5.21 -4.73 6.31
N VAL A 32 -3.99 -4.24 6.55
CA VAL A 32 -2.75 -4.92 6.14
C VAL A 32 -1.85 -5.18 7.34
N SER A 33 -1.00 -6.21 7.24
CA SER A 33 -0.07 -6.57 8.31
C SER A 33 0.95 -5.44 8.59
N HIS A 34 1.47 -5.41 9.81
CA HIS A 34 2.53 -4.45 10.19
C HIS A 34 3.74 -4.53 9.25
N MET A 35 4.12 -5.74 8.83
CA MET A 35 5.23 -5.94 7.91
C MET A 35 4.95 -5.34 6.53
N ALA A 36 3.70 -5.45 6.03
CA ALA A 36 3.29 -4.80 4.78
C ALA A 36 3.41 -3.27 4.87
N GLN A 37 2.89 -2.69 5.95
CA GLN A 37 2.98 -1.23 6.18
C GLN A 37 4.43 -0.75 6.24
N PHE A 38 5.28 -1.48 6.96
CA PHE A 38 6.70 -1.14 7.07
C PHE A 38 7.41 -1.18 5.72
N LYS A 39 7.17 -2.23 4.91
CA LYS A 39 7.79 -2.34 3.58
C LYS A 39 7.32 -1.24 2.64
N VAL A 40 6.01 -0.96 2.56
CA VAL A 40 5.49 0.11 1.71
C VAL A 40 6.12 1.46 2.09
N LYS A 41 6.11 1.81 3.39
CA LYS A 41 6.72 3.05 3.89
C LYS A 41 8.22 3.12 3.57
N SER A 42 8.96 2.03 3.78
CA SER A 42 10.40 1.97 3.51
C SER A 42 10.72 2.12 2.02
N ALA A 43 10.01 1.37 1.16
CA ALA A 43 10.21 1.41 -0.28
C ALA A 43 9.84 2.78 -0.87
N CYS A 44 8.69 3.35 -0.48
CA CYS A 44 8.29 4.67 -0.94
C CYS A 44 9.30 5.75 -0.53
N ARG A 45 9.79 5.71 0.73
CA ARG A 45 10.85 6.63 1.19
C ARG A 45 12.14 6.47 0.39
N LYS A 46 12.59 5.24 0.14
CA LYS A 46 13.81 4.97 -0.65
C LYS A 46 13.68 5.46 -2.10
N SER A 47 12.50 5.36 -2.68
CA SER A 47 12.23 5.79 -4.06
C SER A 47 11.76 7.23 -4.19
N GLY A 48 11.64 7.99 -3.09
CA GLY A 48 11.14 9.36 -3.10
C GLY A 48 9.67 9.48 -3.51
N LYS A 49 8.88 8.42 -3.33
CA LYS A 49 7.47 8.37 -3.76
C LYS A 49 6.53 8.78 -2.63
N PRO A 50 5.52 9.61 -2.90
CA PRO A 50 4.50 9.93 -1.92
C PRO A 50 3.67 8.69 -1.59
N PHE A 51 3.27 8.57 -0.32
CA PHE A 51 2.33 7.56 0.12
C PHE A 51 1.30 8.12 1.10
N CYS A 52 0.09 7.58 1.07
CA CYS A 52 -1.03 7.98 1.92
C CYS A 52 -1.55 6.77 2.72
N PRO A 53 -1.29 6.70 4.03
CA PRO A 53 -1.92 5.71 4.91
C PRO A 53 -3.41 6.04 5.09
N LEU A 54 -4.28 5.07 4.84
CA LEU A 54 -5.73 5.23 4.98
C LEU A 54 -6.22 4.63 6.31
N PRO A 55 -7.08 5.31 7.08
CA PRO A 55 -7.62 4.77 8.33
C PRO A 55 -8.60 3.60 8.12
N SER A 56 -9.23 3.51 6.94
CA SER A 56 -10.16 2.45 6.55
C SER A 56 -10.15 2.21 5.03
N MET A 57 -10.86 1.19 4.56
CA MET A 57 -11.08 0.88 3.13
C MET A 57 -12.40 1.44 2.59
N GLY A 58 -12.97 2.47 3.21
CA GLY A 58 -14.20 3.10 2.72
C GLY A 58 -13.97 3.85 1.41
N VAL A 59 -14.95 3.78 0.49
CA VAL A 59 -14.89 4.49 -0.80
C VAL A 59 -14.70 5.99 -0.60
N GLU A 60 -15.41 6.59 0.36
CA GLU A 60 -15.28 8.02 0.68
C GLU A 60 -13.87 8.40 1.11
N VAL A 61 -13.23 7.58 1.96
CA VAL A 61 -11.84 7.80 2.41
C VAL A 61 -10.86 7.75 1.24
N VAL A 62 -11.07 6.81 0.30
CA VAL A 62 -10.25 6.71 -0.92
C VAL A 62 -10.44 7.95 -1.80
N ILE A 63 -11.68 8.42 -1.98
CA ILE A 63 -11.98 9.62 -2.77
C ILE A 63 -11.29 10.85 -2.15
N GLN A 64 -11.43 11.06 -0.84
CA GLN A 64 -10.78 12.17 -0.12
C GLN A 64 -9.25 12.12 -0.27
N ALA A 65 -8.67 10.93 -0.14
CA ALA A 65 -7.23 10.75 -0.31
C ALA A 65 -6.78 11.02 -1.75
N LEU A 66 -7.58 10.69 -2.77
CA LEU A 66 -7.27 10.99 -4.17
C LEU A 66 -7.31 12.50 -4.42
N GLN A 67 -8.34 13.18 -3.93
CA GLN A 67 -8.49 14.64 -4.07
C GLN A 67 -7.36 15.41 -3.38
N ALA A 68 -6.79 14.88 -2.31
CA ALA A 68 -5.66 15.51 -1.61
C ALA A 68 -4.29 15.31 -2.31
N MET A 69 -4.21 14.45 -3.34
CA MET A 69 -2.96 14.12 -4.05
C MET A 69 -2.92 14.62 -5.50
N THR A 70 -4.02 15.16 -6.02
CA THR A 70 -4.09 15.91 -7.29
C THR A 70 -3.89 17.39 -7.06
#